data_AF-A0A0S8GRH4-F1
#
_entry.id   AF-A0A0S8GRH4-F1
#
_cell.length_a   1.000
_cell.length_b   1.000
_cell.length_c   1.000
_cell.angle_alpha   90.00
_cell.angle_beta   90.00
_cell.angle_gamma   90.00
#
_symmetry.space_group_name_H-M   'P 1'
#
loop_
_entity.id
_entity.type
_entity.pdbx_description
1 polymer ?
#
loop_
_entity_poly.entity_id
_entity_poly.type
_entity_poly.pdbx_seq_one_letter_code
_entity_poly.pdbx_strand_id
1 'polypeptide(L)'
;MLKSLRLITLMALISALVLSIPAGAQAQSDRVKRSLTHDDYDSWISLRGQGISADGNWAFYITAPGKEGQAELVVKNLTQQTEYRHILGPGSAAGAAAAQFSYDSDYLVFFTSPSQEEIDKAKEEEADAPRKKLTLMKLADGSLTFIEEVQNFKMPAEAGGWLAYLLPVPEKESEQAPEEETGRQRAAQRRGQRRQISEQRRPGRGAREEAPAGAPMVLRTLEGDQEIKFENVTNYNFTRDGENLFYMVSDQENPKNNGLYNHHPHTGNTDDLLTGEGRYTNLVLDQQEEQFAFFTDRDYQYMDEPVRSIYGGKLTDEKAYLWVSHTTTANFPEGMAIVGGGISFYGDKVISFSIDKLPEPKKQEEEKTEEPEEAKAEFELWHWNDPYPYPQQKRMVNQMNNTSRLSVYHIDSRSFVQLADDEIASMNLARNGRIAVASHGKPYTKMISYDGTYSDVYVIDTKTAKCTLVKKQLYGSASLSPGGKYLSWFADGDWFIYDIAEKTTTNITESLDVIFEQEDHDTPNPPRAYGSAGWTDD
;
A
#
# COMPACT_ATOMS: atom_id res chain seq x y z
N MET A 1 40.86 -38.08 68.83
CA MET A 1 40.80 -36.62 69.04
C MET A 1 41.46 -35.96 67.85
N LEU A 2 40.91 -36.10 66.65
CA LEU A 2 39.56 -35.74 66.21
C LEU A 2 39.34 -34.22 66.21
N LYS A 3 39.34 -33.68 64.98
CA LYS A 3 38.38 -32.72 64.45
C LYS A 3 38.25 -31.32 65.08
N SER A 4 38.88 -30.99 66.20
CA SER A 4 38.80 -29.63 66.79
C SER A 4 40.06 -28.76 66.61
N LEU A 5 41.23 -29.33 66.29
CA LEU A 5 42.48 -28.56 66.26
C LEU A 5 42.87 -27.96 64.88
N ARG A 6 42.16 -28.34 63.81
CA ARG A 6 42.25 -27.65 62.50
C ARG A 6 41.24 -26.50 62.34
N LEU A 7 40.31 -26.37 63.30
CA LEU A 7 39.28 -25.32 63.29
C LEU A 7 39.78 -24.01 63.92
N ILE A 8 40.76 -24.06 64.84
CA ILE A 8 41.24 -22.88 65.57
C ILE A 8 42.37 -22.15 64.81
N THR A 9 43.16 -22.85 63.99
CA THR A 9 44.18 -22.22 63.12
C THR A 9 43.62 -21.70 61.80
N LEU A 10 42.45 -22.19 61.35
CA LEU A 10 41.78 -21.65 60.17
C LEU A 10 40.91 -20.42 60.50
N MET A 11 40.38 -20.32 61.72
CA MET A 11 39.59 -19.14 62.15
C MET A 11 40.46 -17.92 62.52
N ALA A 12 41.71 -18.12 62.92
CA ALA A 12 42.64 -17.02 63.21
C ALA A 12 43.32 -16.43 61.95
N LEU A 13 43.40 -17.19 60.85
CA LEU A 13 43.90 -16.68 59.56
C LEU A 13 42.82 -15.99 58.72
N ILE A 14 41.54 -16.26 58.99
CA ILE A 14 40.40 -15.63 58.30
C ILE A 14 39.95 -14.34 59.02
N SER A 15 40.33 -14.13 60.29
CA SER A 15 39.98 -12.91 61.05
C SER A 15 41.07 -11.81 61.03
N ALA A 16 42.29 -12.12 60.58
CA ALA A 16 43.39 -11.16 60.47
C ALA A 16 43.68 -10.68 59.02
N LEU A 17 42.96 -11.19 58.03
CA LEU A 17 42.96 -10.66 56.65
C LEU A 17 41.65 -9.90 56.35
N VAL A 18 41.03 -9.35 57.39
CA VAL A 18 39.83 -8.49 57.36
C VAL A 18 40.19 -7.03 57.73
N LEU A 19 41.49 -6.70 57.83
CA LEU A 19 41.97 -5.40 58.32
C LEU A 19 43.01 -4.69 57.44
N SER A 20 43.02 -5.00 56.15
CA SER A 20 43.73 -4.21 55.14
C SER A 20 42.98 -4.22 53.81
N ILE A 21 41.70 -3.84 53.85
CA ILE A 21 40.99 -3.32 52.68
C ILE A 21 41.52 -1.89 52.50
N PRO A 22 42.38 -1.58 51.51
CA PRO A 22 42.52 -0.19 51.11
C PRO A 22 41.11 0.24 50.70
N ALA A 23 40.65 1.34 51.30
CA ALA A 23 39.49 2.07 50.84
C ALA A 23 39.74 2.49 49.39
N GLY A 24 39.52 1.55 48.47
CA GLY A 24 39.27 1.82 47.09
C GLY A 24 37.95 2.57 47.10
N ALA A 25 38.06 3.89 47.23
CA ALA A 25 37.05 4.79 46.73
C ALA A 25 36.65 4.21 45.37
N GLN A 26 35.47 3.62 45.30
CA GLN A 26 34.73 3.60 44.06
C GLN A 26 34.57 5.08 43.74
N ALA A 27 35.54 5.64 43.03
CA ALA A 27 35.27 6.73 42.13
C ALA A 27 34.23 6.13 41.18
N GLN A 28 32.95 6.27 41.56
CA GLN A 28 31.92 6.61 40.60
C GLN A 28 32.56 7.75 39.83
N SER A 29 33.12 7.40 38.68
CA SER A 29 33.32 8.37 37.65
C SER A 29 31.91 8.89 37.42
N ASP A 30 31.63 10.06 37.99
CA ASP A 30 30.64 10.97 37.48
C ASP A 30 31.04 11.15 36.02
N ARG A 31 30.55 10.26 35.15
CA ARG A 31 30.53 10.49 33.73
C ARG A 31 29.59 11.66 33.59
N VAL A 32 30.17 12.85 33.70
CA VAL A 32 29.55 14.09 33.24
C VAL A 32 29.10 13.75 31.83
N LYS A 33 27.78 13.57 31.65
CA LYS A 33 27.21 13.22 30.37
C LYS A 33 27.58 14.36 29.44
N ARG A 34 28.47 14.10 28.48
CA ARG A 34 28.83 15.11 27.48
C ARG A 34 27.56 15.50 26.73
N SER A 35 27.42 16.78 26.41
CA SER A 35 26.35 17.25 25.52
C SER A 35 26.45 16.53 24.16
N LEU A 36 25.30 16.23 23.56
CA LEU A 36 25.25 15.70 22.20
C LEU A 36 25.78 16.75 21.21
N THR A 37 26.64 16.33 20.29
CA THR A 37 27.13 17.11 19.15
C THR A 37 26.52 16.58 17.85
N HIS A 38 26.71 17.28 16.74
CA HIS A 38 26.18 16.82 15.45
C HIS A 38 26.76 15.46 15.01
N ASP A 39 28.04 15.21 15.31
CA ASP A 39 28.72 13.93 15.03
C ASP A 39 28.04 12.73 15.72
N ASP A 40 27.30 12.96 16.81
CA ASP A 40 26.59 11.88 17.50
C ASP A 40 25.44 11.33 16.67
N TYR A 41 24.79 12.17 15.85
CA TYR A 41 23.67 11.74 15.01
C TYR A 41 24.14 10.76 13.92
N ASP A 42 25.38 10.87 13.46
CA ASP A 42 25.94 9.96 12.44
C ASP A 42 26.19 8.55 12.99
N SER A 43 26.37 8.42 14.31
CA SER A 43 26.51 7.13 15.00
C SER A 43 25.18 6.40 15.26
N TRP A 44 24.04 7.07 15.04
CA TRP A 44 22.74 6.49 15.33
C TRP A 44 22.35 5.44 14.29
N ILE A 45 22.10 4.23 14.77
CA ILE A 45 21.61 3.13 13.96
C ILE A 45 20.10 3.04 14.17
N SER A 46 19.35 3.18 13.09
CA SER A 46 17.91 2.92 13.11
C SER A 46 17.64 1.45 12.81
N LEU A 47 16.73 0.84 13.56
CA LEU A 47 16.15 -0.45 13.19
C LEU A 47 14.97 -0.22 12.26
N ARG A 48 14.94 -0.93 11.14
CA ARG A 48 13.87 -0.92 10.14
C ARG A 48 13.59 -2.34 9.72
N GLY A 49 12.46 -2.56 9.03
CA GLY A 49 12.12 -3.83 8.39
C GLY A 49 12.32 -5.01 9.33
N GLN A 50 11.32 -5.31 10.15
CA GLN A 50 11.37 -6.39 11.11
C GLN A 50 10.33 -7.45 10.75
N GLY A 51 10.66 -8.72 11.00
CA GLY A 51 9.74 -9.83 10.80
C GLY A 51 10.11 -11.01 11.67
N ILE A 52 9.12 -11.86 11.94
CA ILE A 52 9.27 -13.13 12.66
C ILE A 52 8.74 -14.22 11.73
N SER A 53 9.42 -15.36 11.68
CA SER A 53 9.00 -16.52 10.90
C SER A 53 7.68 -17.10 11.43
N ALA A 54 6.96 -17.84 10.60
CA ALA A 54 5.66 -18.41 10.99
C ALA A 54 5.77 -19.37 12.19
N ASP A 55 6.90 -20.07 12.32
CA ASP A 55 7.21 -20.95 13.44
C ASP A 55 7.71 -20.23 14.71
N GLY A 56 7.96 -18.91 14.63
CA GLY A 56 8.47 -18.10 15.73
C GLY A 56 9.95 -18.32 16.09
N ASN A 57 10.68 -19.16 15.35
CA ASN A 57 12.07 -19.49 15.67
C ASN A 57 13.08 -18.50 15.09
N TRP A 58 12.71 -17.75 14.06
CA TRP A 58 13.58 -16.78 13.40
C TRP A 58 12.99 -15.39 13.48
N ALA A 59 13.85 -14.41 13.66
CA ALA A 59 13.53 -13.01 13.49
C ALA A 59 14.56 -12.36 12.59
N PHE A 60 14.14 -11.40 11.78
CA PHE A 60 15.06 -10.50 11.11
C PHE A 60 14.79 -9.05 11.51
N TYR A 61 15.84 -8.24 11.42
CA TYR A 61 15.73 -6.78 11.43
C TYR A 61 16.83 -6.19 10.55
N ILE A 62 16.59 -4.98 10.04
CA ILE A 62 17.56 -4.25 9.23
C ILE A 62 18.15 -3.12 10.07
N THR A 63 19.46 -3.11 10.20
CA THR A 63 20.20 -1.97 10.76
C THR A 63 20.50 -0.99 9.65
N ALA A 64 19.94 0.22 9.76
CA ALA A 64 20.15 1.31 8.81
C ALA A 64 20.91 2.43 9.52
N PRO A 65 22.25 2.48 9.38
CA PRO A 65 23.04 3.66 9.77
C PRO A 65 22.67 4.87 8.91
N GLY A 66 23.15 6.06 9.29
CA GLY A 66 22.93 7.31 8.57
C GLY A 66 23.38 7.30 7.09
N LYS A 67 23.35 8.47 6.43
CA LYS A 67 23.50 8.59 4.96
C LYS A 67 24.75 7.93 4.36
N GLU A 68 25.82 7.75 5.13
CA GLU A 68 27.11 7.25 4.66
C GLU A 68 27.39 5.78 5.04
N GLY A 69 26.50 5.13 5.79
CA GLY A 69 26.69 3.73 6.20
C GLY A 69 26.01 2.72 5.29
N GLN A 70 26.32 1.43 5.47
CA GLN A 70 25.66 0.33 4.77
C GLN A 70 24.50 -0.24 5.61
N ALA A 71 23.37 -0.48 4.96
CA ALA A 71 22.29 -1.25 5.56
C ALA A 71 22.71 -2.71 5.68
N GLU A 72 22.47 -3.30 6.84
CA GLU A 72 22.75 -4.71 7.10
C GLU A 72 21.46 -5.40 7.55
N LEU A 73 21.16 -6.53 6.93
CA LEU A 73 20.13 -7.46 7.35
C LEU A 73 20.73 -8.39 8.41
N VAL A 74 20.11 -8.43 9.59
CA VAL A 74 20.45 -9.39 10.64
C VAL A 74 19.32 -10.40 10.74
N VAL A 75 19.65 -11.68 10.66
CA VAL A 75 18.72 -12.81 10.76
C VAL A 75 19.15 -13.67 11.92
N LYS A 76 18.29 -13.80 12.92
CA LYS A 76 18.62 -14.44 14.19
C LYS A 76 17.68 -15.59 14.48
N ASN A 77 18.26 -16.73 14.83
CA ASN A 77 17.53 -17.83 15.45
C ASN A 77 17.34 -17.53 16.95
N LEU A 78 16.09 -17.44 17.37
CA LEU A 78 15.69 -17.04 18.73
C LEU A 78 15.91 -18.16 19.76
N THR A 79 16.06 -19.41 19.32
CA THR A 79 16.25 -20.57 20.21
C THR A 79 17.70 -21.04 20.23
N GLN A 80 18.38 -21.07 19.08
CA GLN A 80 19.73 -21.63 18.91
C GLN A 80 20.86 -20.58 18.97
N GLN A 81 20.53 -19.29 19.08
CA GLN A 81 21.48 -18.16 19.06
C GLN A 81 22.34 -18.06 17.78
N THR A 82 22.00 -18.80 16.72
CA THR A 82 22.58 -18.63 15.38
C THR A 82 22.22 -17.26 14.83
N GLU A 83 23.17 -16.58 14.18
CA GLU A 83 22.96 -15.27 13.58
C GLU A 83 23.64 -15.22 12.21
N TYR A 84 22.90 -14.77 11.20
CA TYR A 84 23.41 -14.45 9.87
C TYR A 84 23.32 -12.96 9.64
N ARG A 85 24.29 -12.43 8.90
CA ARG A 85 24.36 -11.02 8.52
C ARG A 85 24.60 -10.90 7.03
N HIS A 86 23.91 -9.95 6.39
CA HIS A 86 24.05 -9.69 4.96
C HIS A 86 23.97 -8.20 4.66
N ILE A 87 24.88 -7.70 3.82
CA ILE A 87 24.91 -6.30 3.41
C ILE A 87 23.85 -6.07 2.32
N LEU A 88 22.91 -5.16 2.57
CA LEU A 88 21.82 -4.83 1.66
C LEU A 88 22.16 -3.70 0.68
N GLY A 89 23.27 -3.00 0.90
CA GLY A 89 23.70 -1.82 0.13
C GLY A 89 23.70 -0.55 0.98
N PRO A 90 23.61 0.64 0.38
CA PRO A 90 23.61 1.92 1.12
C PRO A 90 22.49 2.00 2.16
N GLY A 91 22.72 2.67 3.29
CA GLY A 91 21.79 2.80 4.42
C GLY A 91 20.42 3.36 4.03
N SER A 92 20.39 4.26 3.04
CA SER A 92 19.15 4.81 2.46
C SER A 92 18.28 3.77 1.74
N ALA A 93 18.87 2.66 1.31
CA ALA A 93 18.18 1.57 0.61
C ALA A 93 17.62 0.49 1.56
N ALA A 94 17.79 0.63 2.89
CA ALA A 94 17.29 -0.33 3.88
C ALA A 94 15.79 -0.64 3.72
N GLY A 95 14.95 0.37 3.45
CA GLY A 95 13.51 0.17 3.25
C GLY A 95 13.16 -0.57 1.95
N ALA A 96 14.12 -0.69 1.03
CA ALA A 96 13.95 -1.29 -0.28
C ALA A 96 14.26 -2.80 -0.31
N ALA A 97 14.67 -3.37 0.83
CA ALA A 97 15.00 -4.79 0.96
C ALA A 97 13.77 -5.70 0.91
N ALA A 98 12.58 -5.21 1.31
CA ALA A 98 11.32 -5.96 1.29
C ALA A 98 11.45 -7.41 1.80
N ALA A 99 12.22 -7.61 2.88
CA ALA A 99 12.53 -8.95 3.38
C ALA A 99 11.28 -9.66 3.91
N GLN A 100 11.12 -10.94 3.55
CA GLN A 100 9.97 -11.77 3.91
C GLN A 100 10.40 -13.22 4.12
N PHE A 101 9.95 -13.85 5.21
CA PHE A 101 10.12 -15.29 5.40
C PHE A 101 9.14 -16.05 4.51
N SER A 102 9.57 -17.19 3.96
CA SER A 102 8.64 -18.18 3.43
C SER A 102 7.79 -18.75 4.57
N TYR A 103 6.56 -19.19 4.27
CA TYR A 103 5.63 -19.67 5.30
C TYR A 103 6.15 -20.93 6.01
N ASP A 104 6.82 -21.82 5.28
CA ASP A 104 7.50 -23.01 5.82
C ASP A 104 8.71 -22.67 6.73
N SER A 105 9.10 -21.40 6.81
CA SER A 105 10.24 -20.92 7.60
C SER A 105 11.58 -21.54 7.19
N ASP A 106 11.72 -21.99 5.94
CA ASP A 106 12.98 -22.53 5.41
C ASP A 106 13.85 -21.45 4.74
N TYR A 107 13.23 -20.39 4.22
CA TYR A 107 13.89 -19.32 3.47
C TYR A 107 13.53 -17.93 3.98
N LEU A 108 14.49 -17.01 3.86
CA LEU A 108 14.24 -15.57 3.90
C LEU A 108 14.56 -14.99 2.52
N VAL A 109 13.58 -14.33 1.91
CA VAL A 109 13.68 -13.73 0.57
C VAL A 109 13.70 -12.21 0.70
N PHE A 110 14.68 -11.54 0.07
CA PHE A 110 14.85 -10.09 0.15
C PHE A 110 15.61 -9.53 -1.04
N PHE A 111 15.52 -8.21 -1.25
CA PHE A 111 16.31 -7.48 -2.22
C PHE A 111 17.65 -7.02 -1.66
N THR A 112 18.72 -7.28 -2.39
CA THR A 112 20.01 -6.63 -2.23
C THR A 112 20.14 -5.50 -3.25
N SER A 113 20.41 -4.28 -2.79
CA SER A 113 20.65 -3.14 -3.68
C SER A 113 22.07 -3.18 -4.24
N PRO A 114 22.30 -2.62 -5.44
CA PRO A 114 23.65 -2.51 -5.98
C PRO A 114 24.59 -1.80 -5.00
N SER A 115 25.82 -2.28 -4.94
CA SER A 115 26.90 -1.64 -4.22
C SER A 115 27.22 -0.26 -4.79
N GLN A 116 27.85 0.59 -3.98
CA GLN A 116 28.30 1.91 -4.45
C GLN A 116 29.31 1.78 -5.60
N GLU A 117 30.14 0.73 -5.58
CA GLU A 117 31.09 0.41 -6.65
C GLU A 117 30.37 0.05 -7.97
N GLU A 118 29.33 -0.80 -7.93
CA GLU A 118 28.52 -1.12 -9.12
C GLU A 118 27.83 0.13 -9.68
N ILE A 119 27.34 1.02 -8.80
CA ILE A 119 26.71 2.28 -9.20
C ILE A 119 27.72 3.23 -9.84
N ASP A 120 28.91 3.39 -9.25
CA ASP A 120 29.93 4.30 -9.75
C ASP A 120 30.55 3.78 -11.04
N LYS A 121 30.79 2.47 -11.15
CA LYS A 121 31.19 1.83 -12.41
C LYS A 121 30.16 2.06 -13.52
N ALA A 122 28.87 1.89 -13.24
CA ALA A 122 27.82 2.18 -14.23
C ALA A 122 27.81 3.66 -14.64
N LYS A 123 28.10 4.60 -13.74
CA LYS A 123 28.24 6.02 -14.10
C LYS A 123 29.48 6.28 -14.95
N GLU A 124 30.62 5.67 -14.62
CA GLU A 124 31.88 5.80 -15.36
C GLU A 124 31.77 5.25 -16.79
N GLU A 125 31.13 4.09 -16.92
CA GLU A 125 30.83 3.45 -18.21
C GLU A 125 29.63 4.10 -18.93
N GLU A 126 29.01 5.11 -18.30
CA GLU A 126 27.76 5.75 -18.70
C GLU A 126 26.59 4.77 -18.90
N ALA A 127 26.69 3.53 -18.43
CA ALA A 127 25.68 2.48 -18.54
C ALA A 127 24.40 2.78 -17.74
N ASP A 128 23.37 1.96 -17.96
CA ASP A 128 22.16 2.00 -17.14
C ASP A 128 22.45 1.65 -15.69
N ALA A 129 21.69 2.27 -14.79
CA ALA A 129 21.85 2.03 -13.37
C ALA A 129 21.59 0.55 -13.04
N PRO A 130 22.48 -0.11 -12.28
CA PRO A 130 22.32 -1.50 -11.92
C PRO A 130 21.01 -1.69 -11.15
N ARG A 131 20.34 -2.83 -11.39
CA ARG A 131 19.08 -3.17 -10.75
C ARG A 131 19.32 -3.96 -9.46
N LYS A 132 18.31 -4.02 -8.61
CA LYS A 132 18.35 -4.81 -7.39
C LYS A 132 18.40 -6.30 -7.73
N LYS A 133 19.04 -7.07 -6.84
CA LYS A 133 19.15 -8.53 -6.91
C LYS A 133 18.17 -9.13 -5.92
N LEU A 134 17.39 -10.12 -6.33
CA LEU A 134 16.61 -10.92 -5.37
C LEU A 134 17.55 -11.95 -4.74
N THR A 135 17.53 -12.03 -3.42
CA THR A 135 18.40 -12.91 -2.62
C THR A 135 17.53 -13.86 -1.83
N LEU A 136 17.80 -15.16 -1.95
CA LEU A 136 17.16 -16.22 -1.19
C LEU A 136 18.19 -16.74 -0.18
N MET A 137 17.94 -16.57 1.11
CA MET A 137 18.76 -17.12 2.19
C MET A 137 18.10 -18.37 2.75
N LYS A 138 18.78 -19.51 2.65
CA LYS A 138 18.34 -20.76 3.30
C LYS A 138 18.68 -20.69 4.79
N LEU A 139 17.68 -20.80 5.66
CA LEU A 139 17.88 -20.58 7.09
C LEU A 139 18.63 -21.73 7.78
N ALA A 140 18.53 -22.95 7.24
CA ALA A 140 19.19 -24.13 7.78
C ALA A 140 20.73 -23.99 7.86
N ASP A 141 21.35 -23.33 6.88
CA ASP A 141 22.82 -23.21 6.78
C ASP A 141 23.32 -21.80 6.44
N GLY A 142 22.44 -20.84 6.17
CA GLY A 142 22.79 -19.47 5.80
C GLY A 142 23.24 -19.31 4.35
N SER A 143 23.11 -20.33 3.51
CA SER A 143 23.49 -20.25 2.09
C SER A 143 22.63 -19.25 1.32
N LEU A 144 23.23 -18.58 0.34
CA LEU A 144 22.61 -17.51 -0.46
C LEU A 144 22.51 -17.89 -1.93
N THR A 145 21.35 -17.66 -2.53
CA THR A 145 21.13 -17.69 -3.97
C THR A 145 20.73 -16.31 -4.46
N PHE A 146 21.36 -15.84 -5.54
CA PHE A 146 21.11 -14.52 -6.13
C PHE A 146 20.42 -14.65 -7.48
N ILE A 147 19.39 -13.85 -7.70
CA ILE A 147 18.68 -13.69 -8.97
C ILE A 147 18.84 -12.24 -9.40
N GLU A 148 19.44 -12.04 -10.56
CA GLU A 148 19.73 -10.72 -11.11
C GLU A 148 18.46 -10.05 -11.67
N GLU A 149 18.46 -8.71 -11.66
CA GLU A 149 17.48 -7.86 -12.32
C GLU A 149 16.00 -8.10 -11.97
N VAL A 150 15.67 -8.39 -10.72
CA VAL A 150 14.26 -8.59 -10.32
C VAL A 150 13.59 -7.25 -9.97
N GLN A 151 12.37 -7.01 -10.49
CA GLN A 151 11.58 -5.81 -10.20
C GLN A 151 10.81 -5.91 -8.87
N ASN A 152 10.13 -7.04 -8.66
CA ASN A 152 9.34 -7.35 -7.47
C ASN A 152 9.18 -8.88 -7.37
N PHE A 153 8.80 -9.36 -6.19
CA PHE A 153 8.49 -10.77 -5.95
C PHE A 153 7.26 -10.91 -5.06
N LYS A 154 6.64 -12.10 -5.08
CA LYS A 154 5.56 -12.51 -4.18
C LYS A 154 5.75 -13.98 -3.77
N MET A 155 5.33 -14.28 -2.56
CA MET A 155 5.19 -15.63 -2.02
C MET A 155 3.77 -15.78 -1.45
N PRO A 156 3.20 -17.00 -1.42
CA PRO A 156 1.96 -17.26 -0.69
C PRO A 156 2.10 -16.90 0.79
N ALA A 157 1.02 -16.43 1.41
CA ALA A 157 1.03 -15.97 2.79
C ALA A 157 0.91 -17.11 3.81
N GLU A 158 0.27 -18.21 3.41
CA GLU A 158 -0.09 -19.36 4.23
C GLU A 158 0.37 -20.69 3.61
N ALA A 159 1.25 -20.63 2.59
CA ALA A 159 1.88 -21.81 1.99
C ALA A 159 3.36 -21.58 1.67
N GLY A 160 4.15 -22.63 1.85
CA GLY A 160 5.59 -22.66 1.58
C GLY A 160 5.93 -23.07 0.15
N GLY A 161 7.22 -23.11 -0.15
CA GLY A 161 7.74 -23.72 -1.38
C GLY A 161 7.66 -22.91 -2.69
N TRP A 162 6.82 -21.87 -2.79
CA TRP A 162 6.64 -21.11 -4.04
C TRP A 162 7.16 -19.67 -3.97
N LEU A 163 7.77 -19.22 -5.07
CA LEU A 163 8.21 -17.84 -5.28
C LEU A 163 7.90 -17.43 -6.73
N ALA A 164 7.18 -16.32 -6.90
CA ALA A 164 7.01 -15.68 -8.20
C ALA A 164 7.74 -14.33 -8.22
N TYR A 165 8.40 -14.00 -9.32
CA TYR A 165 9.08 -12.72 -9.48
C TYR A 165 8.99 -12.18 -10.90
N LEU A 166 9.01 -10.85 -11.02
CA LEU A 166 8.90 -10.15 -12.29
C LEU A 166 10.26 -9.62 -12.74
N LEU A 167 10.65 -9.93 -13.97
CA LEU A 167 11.85 -9.44 -14.64
C LEU A 167 11.58 -8.08 -15.33
N PRO A 168 12.59 -7.31 -15.75
CA PRO A 168 12.41 -6.15 -16.62
C PRO A 168 11.73 -6.53 -17.93
N VAL A 169 10.95 -5.58 -18.49
CA VAL A 169 10.51 -5.69 -19.88
C VAL A 169 11.77 -5.80 -20.74
N PRO A 170 11.92 -6.85 -21.57
CA PRO A 170 13.07 -7.00 -22.44
C PRO A 170 13.12 -5.80 -23.38
N GLU A 171 14.30 -5.22 -23.53
CA GLU A 171 14.48 -4.15 -24.49
C GLU A 171 14.28 -4.72 -25.89
N LYS A 172 13.34 -4.16 -26.66
CA LYS A 172 13.25 -4.47 -28.09
C LYS A 172 14.53 -3.95 -28.74
N GLU A 173 15.40 -4.86 -29.16
CA GLU A 173 16.51 -4.52 -30.05
C GLU A 173 15.89 -3.92 -31.31
N SER A 174 16.01 -2.59 -31.47
CA SER A 174 15.59 -1.96 -32.71
C SER A 174 16.47 -2.51 -33.84
N GLU A 175 15.88 -3.08 -34.88
CA GLU A 175 16.55 -3.57 -36.11
C GLU A 175 17.36 -2.48 -36.87
N GLN A 176 17.49 -1.28 -36.32
CA GLN A 176 18.25 -0.15 -36.87
C GLN A 176 19.36 0.37 -35.95
N ALA A 177 19.86 -0.43 -35.00
CA ALA A 177 21.08 -0.05 -34.28
C ALA A 177 22.30 -0.32 -35.19
N PRO A 178 23.08 0.70 -35.61
CA PRO A 178 24.36 0.45 -36.28
C PRO A 178 25.27 -0.35 -35.33
N GLU A 179 25.90 -1.41 -35.81
CA GLU A 179 26.76 -2.31 -35.02
C GLU A 179 28.01 -1.63 -34.40
N GLU A 180 28.22 -0.33 -34.63
CA GLU A 180 29.40 0.43 -34.17
C GLU A 180 29.12 1.49 -33.09
N GLU A 181 27.95 1.50 -32.44
CA GLU A 181 27.75 2.44 -31.32
C GLU A 181 28.37 1.96 -30.00
N THR A 182 29.29 2.77 -29.47
CA THR A 182 29.93 2.56 -28.17
C THR A 182 28.91 2.59 -27.02
N GLY A 183 29.21 1.94 -25.88
CA GLY A 183 28.31 1.90 -24.70
C GLY A 183 27.80 3.28 -24.24
N ARG A 184 28.62 4.33 -24.41
CA ARG A 184 28.26 5.74 -24.18
C ARG A 184 27.13 6.24 -25.07
N GLN A 185 27.14 5.89 -26.36
CA GLN A 185 26.14 6.36 -27.32
C GLN A 185 24.78 5.72 -27.06
N ARG A 186 24.76 4.41 -26.77
CA ARG A 186 23.53 3.67 -26.41
C ARG A 186 22.90 4.23 -25.13
N ALA A 187 23.68 4.49 -24.09
CA ALA A 187 23.13 4.99 -22.83
C ALA A 187 22.71 6.47 -22.87
N ALA A 188 23.40 7.30 -23.67
CA ALA A 188 22.98 8.68 -23.92
C ALA A 188 21.66 8.74 -24.72
N GLN A 189 21.48 7.87 -25.73
CA GLN A 189 20.19 7.71 -26.43
C GLN A 189 19.09 7.21 -25.50
N ARG A 190 19.36 6.24 -24.62
CA ARG A 190 18.41 5.75 -23.61
C ARG A 190 17.99 6.83 -22.62
N ARG A 191 18.93 7.65 -22.11
CA ARG A 191 18.61 8.81 -21.26
C ARG A 191 17.82 9.88 -22.01
N GLY A 192 18.09 10.06 -23.30
CA GLY A 192 17.31 10.93 -24.20
C GLY A 192 15.87 10.45 -24.38
N GLN A 193 15.66 9.16 -24.67
CA GLN A 193 14.32 8.56 -24.79
C GLN A 193 13.57 8.55 -23.46
N ARG A 194 14.22 8.22 -22.33
CA ARG A 194 13.60 8.32 -20.99
C ARG A 194 13.25 9.76 -20.62
N ARG A 195 14.07 10.74 -21.00
CA ARG A 195 13.75 12.17 -20.80
C ARG A 195 12.58 12.60 -21.67
N GLN A 196 12.53 12.20 -22.95
CA GLN A 196 11.39 12.47 -23.82
C GLN A 196 10.09 11.83 -23.30
N ILE A 197 10.12 10.59 -22.82
CA ILE A 197 8.97 9.93 -22.16
C ILE A 197 8.57 10.66 -20.87
N SER A 198 9.54 11.20 -20.11
CA SER A 198 9.26 11.98 -18.88
C SER A 198 8.81 13.43 -19.13
N GLU A 199 9.22 14.05 -20.24
CA GLU A 199 8.85 15.42 -20.64
C GLU A 199 7.53 15.44 -21.43
N GLN A 200 7.17 14.35 -22.12
CA GLN A 200 5.82 14.08 -22.64
C GLN A 200 4.79 13.76 -21.54
N ARG A 201 5.21 13.66 -20.27
CA ARG A 201 4.31 13.68 -19.10
C ARG A 201 3.92 15.10 -18.66
N ARG A 202 4.10 16.11 -19.52
CA ARG A 202 3.26 17.31 -19.46
C ARG A 202 1.91 16.99 -20.08
N PRO A 203 0.77 17.41 -19.49
CA PRO A 203 -0.54 17.16 -20.10
C PRO A 203 -0.65 18.03 -21.35
N GLY A 204 -0.30 17.47 -22.50
CA GLY A 204 -0.30 18.16 -23.78
C GLY A 204 -0.28 17.17 -24.93
N ARG A 205 -1.41 17.14 -25.66
CA ARG A 205 -1.68 16.43 -26.94
C ARG A 205 -1.84 14.91 -26.88
N GLY A 206 -3.10 14.50 -26.69
CA GLY A 206 -3.86 13.69 -27.66
C GLY A 206 -3.41 12.26 -28.02
N ALA A 207 -2.32 11.74 -27.47
CA ALA A 207 -1.94 10.35 -27.67
C ALA A 207 -2.60 9.46 -26.60
N ARG A 208 -3.24 8.36 -27.03
CA ARG A 208 -3.65 7.24 -26.18
C ARG A 208 -2.46 6.87 -25.28
N GLU A 209 -2.64 6.87 -23.97
CA GLU A 209 -1.63 6.28 -23.07
C GLU A 209 -1.67 4.77 -23.32
N GLU A 210 -0.76 4.29 -24.17
CA GLU A 210 -0.67 2.87 -24.51
C GLU A 210 -0.53 2.04 -23.23
N ALA A 211 -1.19 0.87 -23.21
CA ALA A 211 -1.06 -0.03 -22.09
C ALA A 211 0.43 -0.37 -21.90
N PRO A 212 0.95 -0.34 -20.65
CA PRO A 212 2.34 -0.66 -20.42
C PRO A 212 2.63 -2.07 -20.93
N ALA A 213 3.75 -2.23 -21.64
CA ALA A 213 4.21 -3.53 -22.09
C ALA A 213 4.37 -4.47 -20.90
N GLY A 214 3.87 -5.69 -21.03
CA GLY A 214 4.10 -6.73 -20.04
C GLY A 214 5.57 -7.14 -19.98
N ALA A 215 5.99 -7.62 -18.81
CA ALA A 215 7.33 -8.14 -18.59
C ALA A 215 7.28 -9.64 -18.31
N PRO A 216 8.39 -10.38 -18.49
CA PRO A 216 8.40 -11.79 -18.16
C PRO A 216 8.32 -12.01 -16.64
N MET A 217 7.44 -12.90 -16.21
CA MET A 217 7.34 -13.36 -14.83
C MET A 217 7.82 -14.80 -14.74
N VAL A 218 8.57 -15.13 -13.69
CA VAL A 218 9.01 -16.49 -13.40
C VAL A 218 8.32 -16.97 -12.13
N LEU A 219 7.70 -18.14 -12.19
CA LEU A 219 7.29 -18.94 -11.04
C LEU A 219 8.35 -20.00 -10.80
N ARG A 220 8.83 -20.13 -9.57
CA ARG A 220 9.83 -21.12 -9.18
C ARG A 220 9.51 -21.78 -7.86
N THR A 221 10.05 -22.99 -7.68
CA THR A 221 10.15 -23.59 -6.36
C THR A 221 11.29 -22.93 -5.56
N LEU A 222 11.12 -22.80 -4.24
CA LEU A 222 12.17 -22.36 -3.33
C LEU A 222 13.22 -23.47 -3.13
N GLU A 223 12.76 -24.72 -3.09
CA GLU A 223 13.62 -25.90 -3.10
C GLU A 223 13.82 -26.38 -4.54
N GLY A 224 15.07 -26.37 -5.03
CA GLY A 224 15.44 -26.80 -6.38
C GLY A 224 15.43 -25.70 -7.44
N ASP A 225 15.59 -26.14 -8.70
CA ASP A 225 15.77 -25.29 -9.88
C ASP A 225 14.58 -25.38 -10.87
N GLN A 226 13.39 -25.73 -10.39
CA GLN A 226 12.20 -25.80 -11.24
C GLN A 226 11.63 -24.40 -11.45
N GLU A 227 11.53 -24.00 -12.72
CA GLU A 227 11.04 -22.69 -13.13
C GLU A 227 10.02 -22.81 -14.27
N ILE A 228 8.98 -21.98 -14.21
CA ILE A 228 8.00 -21.77 -15.27
C ILE A 228 7.98 -20.28 -15.60
N LYS A 229 8.13 -19.95 -16.88
CA LYS A 229 8.16 -18.56 -17.36
C LYS A 229 6.86 -18.20 -18.06
N PHE A 230 6.31 -17.04 -17.69
CA PHE A 230 5.12 -16.45 -18.29
C PHE A 230 5.51 -15.11 -18.91
N GLU A 231 5.24 -14.94 -20.20
CA GLU A 231 5.60 -13.71 -20.92
C GLU A 231 4.51 -12.64 -20.75
N ASN A 232 4.89 -11.39 -20.98
CA ASN A 232 3.95 -10.26 -21.08
C ASN A 232 3.09 -10.01 -19.83
N VAL A 233 3.57 -10.33 -18.63
CA VAL A 233 2.86 -10.14 -17.36
C VAL A 233 2.99 -8.70 -16.85
N THR A 234 1.88 -8.11 -16.44
CA THR A 234 1.83 -6.75 -15.86
C THR A 234 1.54 -6.75 -14.36
N ASN A 235 0.76 -7.72 -13.90
CA ASN A 235 0.39 -7.88 -12.50
C ASN A 235 0.22 -9.38 -12.21
N TYR A 236 0.50 -9.79 -10.99
CA TYR A 236 0.32 -11.16 -10.53
C TYR A 236 0.05 -11.18 -9.03
N ASN A 237 -0.68 -12.19 -8.54
CA ASN A 237 -0.97 -12.37 -7.12
C ASN A 237 -1.25 -13.84 -6.79
N PHE A 238 -0.75 -14.29 -5.64
CA PHE A 238 -1.14 -15.58 -5.07
C PHE A 238 -2.40 -15.43 -4.21
N THR A 239 -3.19 -16.50 -4.11
CA THR A 239 -4.03 -16.74 -2.94
C THR A 239 -3.16 -17.05 -1.73
N ARG A 240 -3.66 -16.84 -0.51
CA ARG A 240 -2.91 -17.08 0.74
C ARG A 240 -2.39 -18.52 0.80
N ASP A 241 -3.22 -19.48 0.43
CA ASP A 241 -2.91 -20.92 0.40
C ASP A 241 -1.95 -21.33 -0.74
N GLY A 242 -1.62 -20.43 -1.66
CA GLY A 242 -0.71 -20.71 -2.78
C GLY A 242 -1.26 -21.65 -3.85
N GLU A 243 -2.53 -22.04 -3.78
CA GLU A 243 -3.14 -22.94 -4.77
C GLU A 243 -3.37 -22.23 -6.12
N ASN A 244 -3.49 -20.90 -6.11
CA ASN A 244 -3.79 -20.10 -7.29
C ASN A 244 -2.76 -18.98 -7.44
N LEU A 245 -2.21 -18.84 -8.64
CA LEU A 245 -1.39 -17.71 -9.08
C LEU A 245 -2.11 -16.99 -10.22
N PHE A 246 -2.79 -15.91 -9.87
CA PHE A 246 -3.41 -15.03 -10.86
C PHE A 246 -2.35 -14.16 -11.52
N TYR A 247 -2.46 -13.96 -12.83
CA TYR A 247 -1.63 -13.00 -13.55
C TYR A 247 -2.36 -12.34 -14.72
N MET A 248 -1.99 -11.09 -15.00
CA MET A 248 -2.58 -10.26 -16.05
C MET A 248 -1.58 -10.05 -17.19
N VAL A 249 -2.01 -10.30 -18.42
CA VAL A 249 -1.17 -10.21 -19.62
C VAL A 249 -1.47 -8.94 -20.43
N SER A 250 -0.39 -8.27 -20.88
CA SER A 250 -0.39 -7.14 -21.83
C SER A 250 0.64 -7.44 -22.92
N ASP A 251 0.19 -8.14 -23.95
CA ASP A 251 0.93 -8.55 -25.14
C ASP A 251 0.69 -7.53 -26.26
N GLN A 252 1.70 -6.68 -26.52
CA GLN A 252 1.60 -5.67 -27.57
C GLN A 252 1.68 -6.25 -28.99
N GLU A 253 2.22 -7.47 -29.15
CA GLU A 253 2.41 -8.12 -30.45
C GLU A 253 1.18 -8.93 -30.85
N ASN A 254 0.55 -9.57 -29.87
CA ASN A 254 -0.74 -10.24 -30.04
C ASN A 254 -1.74 -9.82 -28.95
N PRO A 255 -2.37 -8.64 -29.08
CA PRO A 255 -3.28 -8.11 -28.06
C PRO A 255 -4.47 -9.00 -27.72
N LYS A 256 -4.80 -10.00 -28.56
CA LYS A 256 -5.85 -11.00 -28.26
C LYS A 256 -5.49 -11.90 -27.08
N ASN A 257 -4.20 -12.03 -26.77
CA ASN A 257 -3.70 -12.76 -25.60
C ASN A 257 -3.83 -11.95 -24.30
N ASN A 258 -4.15 -10.66 -24.37
CA ASN A 258 -4.37 -9.86 -23.17
C ASN A 258 -5.51 -10.46 -22.36
N GLY A 259 -5.37 -10.46 -21.04
CA GLY A 259 -6.34 -11.13 -20.21
C GLY A 259 -5.93 -11.31 -18.76
N LEU A 260 -6.84 -11.91 -18.01
CA LEU A 260 -6.59 -12.46 -16.68
C LEU A 260 -6.51 -13.99 -16.79
N TYR A 261 -5.45 -14.55 -16.23
CA TYR A 261 -5.20 -15.99 -16.16
C TYR A 261 -5.03 -16.42 -14.71
N ASN A 262 -5.31 -17.69 -14.44
CA ASN A 262 -5.07 -18.33 -13.15
C ASN A 262 -4.25 -19.60 -13.36
N HIS A 263 -3.02 -19.61 -12.85
CA HIS A 263 -2.16 -20.78 -12.87
C HIS A 263 -2.24 -21.53 -11.54
N HIS A 264 -2.34 -22.85 -11.60
CA HIS A 264 -2.40 -23.74 -10.43
C HIS A 264 -1.03 -24.36 -10.18
N PRO A 265 -0.18 -23.83 -9.26
CA PRO A 265 1.22 -24.22 -9.17
C PRO A 265 1.44 -25.71 -8.93
N HIS A 266 0.58 -26.36 -8.13
CA HIS A 266 0.69 -27.79 -7.82
C HIS A 266 0.34 -28.71 -8.99
N THR A 267 -0.58 -28.31 -9.87
CA THR A 267 -1.02 -29.14 -11.00
C THR A 267 -0.35 -28.75 -12.31
N GLY A 268 0.16 -27.52 -12.42
CA GLY A 268 0.73 -26.94 -13.63
C GLY A 268 -0.30 -26.46 -14.64
N ASN A 269 -1.61 -26.59 -14.35
CA ASN A 269 -2.67 -26.15 -15.25
C ASN A 269 -2.85 -24.63 -15.20
N THR A 270 -3.32 -24.05 -16.30
CA THR A 270 -3.63 -22.62 -16.39
C THR A 270 -5.00 -22.42 -17.02
N ASP A 271 -5.86 -21.68 -16.32
CA ASP A 271 -7.18 -21.27 -16.81
C ASP A 271 -7.13 -19.85 -17.36
N ASP A 272 -7.73 -19.63 -18.54
CA ASP A 272 -7.89 -18.31 -19.14
C ASP A 272 -9.24 -17.71 -18.71
N LEU A 273 -9.26 -16.99 -17.58
CA LEU A 273 -10.52 -16.50 -16.98
C LEU A 273 -11.23 -15.47 -17.87
N LEU A 274 -10.48 -14.56 -18.49
CA LEU A 274 -10.98 -13.66 -19.51
C LEU A 274 -9.86 -13.20 -20.42
N THR A 275 -10.06 -13.32 -21.73
CA THR A 275 -9.10 -12.88 -22.75
C THR A 275 -9.73 -11.95 -23.78
N GLY A 276 -8.87 -11.29 -24.55
CA GLY A 276 -9.22 -10.40 -25.63
C GLY A 276 -8.49 -9.06 -25.53
N GLU A 277 -8.45 -8.34 -26.65
CA GLU A 277 -7.80 -7.03 -26.73
C GLU A 277 -8.36 -6.09 -25.65
N GLY A 278 -7.47 -5.36 -24.98
CA GLY A 278 -7.83 -4.47 -23.89
C GLY A 278 -6.79 -4.48 -22.78
N ARG A 279 -7.01 -3.61 -21.80
CA ARG A 279 -6.20 -3.45 -20.60
C ARG A 279 -6.91 -4.10 -19.44
N TYR A 280 -6.17 -4.87 -18.64
CA TYR A 280 -6.67 -5.59 -17.47
C TYR A 280 -5.92 -5.10 -16.24
N THR A 281 -6.64 -4.67 -15.20
CA THR A 281 -6.04 -4.03 -14.01
C THR A 281 -6.84 -4.30 -12.75
N ASN A 282 -6.22 -4.05 -11.60
CA ASN A 282 -6.86 -4.04 -10.27
C ASN A 282 -7.59 -5.34 -9.94
N LEU A 283 -6.92 -6.48 -10.09
CA LEU A 283 -7.41 -7.73 -9.53
C LEU A 283 -7.56 -7.60 -8.01
N VAL A 284 -8.75 -7.93 -7.52
CA VAL A 284 -9.03 -8.05 -6.10
C VAL A 284 -9.72 -9.38 -5.83
N LEU A 285 -9.40 -9.98 -4.69
CA LEU A 285 -10.06 -11.16 -4.16
C LEU A 285 -10.96 -10.74 -2.99
N ASP A 286 -12.03 -11.50 -2.75
CA ASP A 286 -12.81 -11.35 -1.53
C ASP A 286 -12.01 -11.82 -0.30
N GLN A 287 -12.57 -11.64 0.90
CA GLN A 287 -11.82 -11.91 2.12
C GLN A 287 -11.44 -13.39 2.26
N GLN A 288 -12.33 -14.28 1.79
CA GLN A 288 -12.15 -15.73 1.78
C GLN A 288 -11.34 -16.25 0.59
N GLU A 289 -11.03 -15.39 -0.38
CA GLU A 289 -10.36 -15.75 -1.65
C GLU A 289 -11.12 -16.81 -2.48
N GLU A 290 -12.45 -16.76 -2.41
CA GLU A 290 -13.36 -17.59 -3.20
C GLU A 290 -13.91 -16.86 -4.43
N GLN A 291 -13.85 -15.53 -4.44
CA GLN A 291 -14.31 -14.67 -5.52
C GLN A 291 -13.24 -13.67 -5.95
N PHE A 292 -13.28 -13.30 -7.22
CA PHE A 292 -12.39 -12.30 -7.79
C PHE A 292 -13.16 -11.26 -8.59
N ALA A 293 -12.61 -10.04 -8.66
CA ALA A 293 -13.07 -8.97 -9.53
C ALA A 293 -11.90 -8.17 -10.08
N PHE A 294 -12.05 -7.61 -11.26
CA PHE A 294 -11.03 -6.78 -11.90
C PHE A 294 -11.66 -5.78 -12.89
N PHE A 295 -10.88 -4.76 -13.26
CA PHE A 295 -11.25 -3.83 -14.31
C PHE A 295 -10.70 -4.28 -15.67
N THR A 296 -11.51 -4.10 -16.71
CA THR A 296 -11.01 -4.15 -18.08
C THR A 296 -11.68 -3.11 -18.98
N ASP A 297 -10.92 -2.53 -19.92
CA ASP A 297 -11.48 -1.67 -20.97
C ASP A 297 -11.81 -2.43 -22.26
N ARG A 298 -11.73 -3.78 -22.27
CA ARG A 298 -11.96 -4.63 -23.45
C ARG A 298 -13.20 -4.25 -24.26
N ASP A 299 -14.29 -3.91 -23.58
CA ASP A 299 -15.58 -3.59 -24.21
C ASP A 299 -15.60 -2.17 -24.84
N TYR A 300 -14.64 -1.31 -24.49
CA TYR A 300 -14.57 0.11 -24.85
C TYR A 300 -13.17 0.55 -25.32
N GLN A 301 -12.28 -0.39 -25.60
CA GLN A 301 -10.87 -0.16 -25.92
C GLN A 301 -10.61 0.70 -27.17
N TYR A 302 -11.62 0.85 -28.03
CA TYR A 302 -11.57 1.65 -29.25
C TYR A 302 -12.16 3.05 -29.08
N MET A 303 -12.55 3.43 -27.86
CA MET A 303 -12.86 4.83 -27.54
C MET A 303 -11.56 5.65 -27.48
N ASP A 304 -11.65 6.94 -27.84
CA ASP A 304 -10.52 7.87 -27.72
C ASP A 304 -9.98 7.94 -26.28
N GLU A 305 -10.90 7.91 -25.31
CA GLU A 305 -10.62 7.76 -23.89
C GLU A 305 -11.38 6.52 -23.35
N PRO A 306 -10.73 5.34 -23.32
CA PRO A 306 -11.37 4.10 -22.88
C PRO A 306 -11.86 4.16 -21.44
N VAL A 307 -13.10 3.75 -21.26
CA VAL A 307 -13.70 3.50 -19.96
C VAL A 307 -13.67 2.01 -19.65
N ARG A 308 -13.92 1.65 -18.39
CA ARG A 308 -13.76 0.30 -17.88
C ARG A 308 -15.10 -0.35 -17.58
N SER A 309 -15.10 -1.67 -17.62
CA SER A 309 -16.12 -2.56 -17.06
C SER A 309 -15.52 -3.31 -15.87
N ILE A 310 -16.37 -3.79 -14.96
CA ILE A 310 -15.99 -4.73 -13.91
C ILE A 310 -16.41 -6.13 -14.33
N TYR A 311 -15.44 -7.03 -14.38
CA TYR A 311 -15.66 -8.45 -14.53
C TYR A 311 -15.30 -9.16 -13.22
N GLY A 312 -15.98 -10.27 -12.94
CA GLY A 312 -15.69 -11.09 -11.76
C GLY A 312 -16.32 -12.46 -11.86
N GLY A 313 -15.98 -13.32 -10.90
CA GLY A 313 -16.46 -14.69 -10.83
C GLY A 313 -16.02 -15.37 -9.54
N LYS A 314 -16.47 -16.60 -9.35
CA LYS A 314 -15.95 -17.50 -8.31
C LYS A 314 -14.72 -18.22 -8.84
N LEU A 315 -13.83 -18.65 -7.95
CA LEU A 315 -12.68 -19.49 -8.33
C LEU A 315 -13.10 -20.84 -8.92
N THR A 316 -14.31 -21.31 -8.62
CA THR A 316 -14.90 -22.52 -9.21
C THR A 316 -15.46 -22.31 -10.62
N ASP A 317 -15.56 -21.07 -11.09
CA ASP A 317 -16.11 -20.76 -12.41
C ASP A 317 -15.03 -20.94 -13.49
N GLU A 318 -15.42 -21.44 -14.67
CA GLU A 318 -14.49 -21.60 -15.80
C GLU A 318 -14.05 -20.26 -16.42
N LYS A 319 -14.87 -19.21 -16.27
CA LYS A 319 -14.66 -17.88 -16.88
C LYS A 319 -15.14 -16.77 -15.97
N ALA A 320 -14.59 -15.58 -16.15
CA ALA A 320 -15.10 -14.36 -15.56
C ALA A 320 -16.33 -13.84 -16.32
N TYR A 321 -17.27 -13.24 -15.59
CA TYR A 321 -18.51 -12.69 -16.13
C TYR A 321 -18.56 -11.17 -15.96
N LEU A 322 -19.23 -10.49 -16.90
CA LEU A 322 -19.49 -9.05 -16.78
C LEU A 322 -20.42 -8.81 -15.58
N TRP A 323 -19.93 -8.10 -14.57
CA TRP A 323 -20.71 -7.71 -13.39
C TRP A 323 -21.26 -6.29 -13.54
N VAL A 324 -20.42 -5.34 -13.98
CA VAL A 324 -20.81 -3.93 -14.13
C VAL A 324 -20.27 -3.34 -15.43
N SER A 325 -21.14 -2.66 -16.16
CA SER A 325 -20.83 -1.84 -17.33
C SER A 325 -21.81 -0.67 -17.41
N HIS A 326 -21.30 0.51 -17.79
CA HIS A 326 -22.10 1.74 -17.84
C HIS A 326 -23.24 1.71 -18.87
N THR A 327 -23.19 0.79 -19.85
CA THR A 327 -24.23 0.67 -20.89
C THR A 327 -25.23 -0.45 -20.64
N THR A 328 -24.87 -1.47 -19.86
CA THR A 328 -25.69 -2.69 -19.68
C THR A 328 -26.25 -2.86 -18.28
N THR A 329 -25.67 -2.17 -17.29
CA THR A 329 -26.11 -2.28 -15.89
C THR A 329 -27.35 -1.44 -15.64
N ALA A 330 -28.40 -2.05 -15.12
CA ALA A 330 -29.63 -1.33 -14.76
C ALA A 330 -29.35 -0.28 -13.68
N ASN A 331 -30.04 0.87 -13.78
CA ASN A 331 -29.90 2.03 -12.89
C ASN A 331 -28.50 2.68 -12.87
N PHE A 332 -27.62 2.35 -13.82
CA PHE A 332 -26.38 3.08 -14.00
C PHE A 332 -26.70 4.51 -14.50
N PRO A 333 -26.12 5.58 -13.92
CA PRO A 333 -26.49 6.94 -14.29
C PRO A 333 -26.04 7.30 -15.71
N GLU A 334 -26.91 7.99 -16.45
CA GLU A 334 -26.60 8.46 -17.79
C GLU A 334 -25.44 9.48 -17.78
N GLY A 335 -24.54 9.40 -18.76
CA GLY A 335 -23.38 10.29 -18.87
C GLY A 335 -22.25 9.99 -17.87
N MET A 336 -22.31 8.85 -17.18
CA MET A 336 -21.28 8.40 -16.25
C MET A 336 -20.63 7.12 -16.73
N ALA A 337 -19.41 6.85 -16.27
CA ALA A 337 -18.68 5.62 -16.55
C ALA A 337 -17.68 5.28 -15.44
N ILE A 338 -17.11 4.08 -15.51
CA ILE A 338 -16.00 3.67 -14.65
C ILE A 338 -14.70 4.09 -15.35
N VAL A 339 -14.12 5.22 -14.95
CA VAL A 339 -12.90 5.77 -15.58
C VAL A 339 -11.64 5.33 -14.82
N GLY A 340 -11.72 5.27 -13.49
CA GLY A 340 -10.60 4.96 -12.61
C GLY A 340 -11.05 4.49 -11.23
N GLY A 341 -10.18 4.66 -10.23
CA GLY A 341 -10.41 4.19 -8.86
C GLY A 341 -10.03 2.73 -8.64
N GLY A 342 -10.48 2.18 -7.52
CA GLY A 342 -10.25 0.80 -7.10
C GLY A 342 -11.55 0.00 -6.99
N ILE A 343 -11.42 -1.31 -6.86
CA ILE A 343 -12.50 -2.22 -6.47
C ILE A 343 -12.22 -2.66 -5.03
N SER A 344 -13.24 -2.82 -4.21
CA SER A 344 -13.09 -3.39 -2.87
C SER A 344 -14.26 -4.29 -2.54
N PHE A 345 -13.98 -5.48 -2.03
CA PHE A 345 -15.00 -6.41 -1.53
C PHE A 345 -15.40 -6.06 -0.09
N TYR A 346 -16.67 -6.24 0.21
CA TYR A 346 -17.25 -6.16 1.54
C TYR A 346 -17.98 -7.47 1.83
N GLY A 347 -17.28 -8.37 2.52
CA GLY A 347 -17.64 -9.78 2.58
C GLY A 347 -17.59 -10.42 1.20
N ASP A 348 -18.57 -11.27 0.93
CA ASP A 348 -18.73 -12.09 -0.27
C ASP A 348 -19.83 -11.57 -1.22
N LYS A 349 -20.45 -10.41 -0.90
CA LYS A 349 -21.75 -9.99 -1.48
C LYS A 349 -21.77 -8.64 -2.13
N VAL A 350 -20.88 -7.74 -1.73
CA VAL A 350 -20.89 -6.35 -2.17
C VAL A 350 -19.50 -5.96 -2.62
N ILE A 351 -19.41 -5.32 -3.79
CA ILE A 351 -18.22 -4.59 -4.21
C ILE A 351 -18.50 -3.10 -4.21
N SER A 352 -17.51 -2.28 -3.84
CA SER A 352 -17.54 -0.83 -4.08
C SER A 352 -16.53 -0.43 -5.15
N PHE A 353 -16.87 0.60 -5.89
CA PHE A 353 -16.01 1.25 -6.88
C PHE A 353 -16.48 2.69 -7.09
N SER A 354 -15.68 3.50 -7.78
CA SER A 354 -16.07 4.86 -8.11
C SER A 354 -16.47 4.99 -9.58
N ILE A 355 -17.47 5.83 -9.83
CA ILE A 355 -17.85 6.27 -11.18
C ILE A 355 -17.51 7.74 -11.35
N ASP A 356 -17.27 8.17 -12.57
CA ASP A 356 -17.07 9.57 -12.91
C ASP A 356 -17.80 9.91 -14.21
N LYS A 357 -17.81 11.19 -14.58
CA LYS A 357 -18.37 11.64 -15.85
C LYS A 357 -17.71 10.90 -17.00
N LEU A 358 -18.53 10.47 -17.95
CA LEU A 358 -18.05 9.90 -19.19
C LEU A 358 -17.14 10.94 -19.87
N PRO A 359 -15.90 10.58 -20.25
CA PRO A 359 -15.01 11.53 -20.90
C PRO A 359 -15.62 12.02 -22.21
N GLU A 360 -15.65 13.34 -22.39
CA GLU A 360 -16.04 13.90 -23.68
C GLU A 360 -14.92 13.63 -24.70
N PRO A 361 -15.25 13.22 -25.94
CA PRO A 361 -14.24 13.07 -26.96
C PRO A 361 -13.51 14.40 -27.14
N LYS A 362 -12.19 14.39 -26.99
CA LYS A 362 -11.36 15.57 -27.23
C LYS A 362 -11.63 16.02 -28.66
N LYS A 363 -12.36 17.13 -28.82
CA LYS A 363 -12.42 17.82 -30.11
C LYS A 363 -10.97 18.10 -30.50
N GLN A 364 -10.57 17.69 -31.70
CA GLN A 364 -9.31 18.14 -32.26
C GLN A 364 -9.29 19.65 -32.09
N GLU A 365 -8.41 20.15 -31.22
CA GLU A 365 -8.13 21.56 -31.20
C GLU A 365 -7.62 21.86 -32.59
N GLU A 366 -8.48 22.46 -33.44
CA GLU A 366 -8.04 23.12 -34.66
C GLU A 366 -6.77 23.88 -34.28
N GLU A 367 -5.68 23.65 -35.00
CA GLU A 367 -4.40 24.32 -34.78
C GLU A 367 -4.68 25.79 -34.53
N LYS A 368 -4.73 26.18 -33.25
CA LYS A 368 -4.73 27.57 -32.89
C LYS A 368 -3.38 28.03 -33.39
N THR A 369 -3.42 28.77 -34.49
CA THR A 369 -2.29 29.57 -34.96
C THR A 369 -1.69 30.19 -33.71
N GLU A 370 -0.42 29.88 -33.44
CA GLU A 370 0.34 30.48 -32.34
C GLU A 370 0.47 31.98 -32.64
N GLU A 371 -0.61 32.72 -32.38
CA GLU A 371 -0.50 34.13 -32.08
C GLU A 371 0.36 34.21 -30.81
N PRO A 372 1.35 35.11 -30.75
CA PRO A 372 2.14 35.28 -29.56
C PRO A 372 1.18 35.53 -28.39
N GLU A 373 1.26 34.72 -27.34
CA GLU A 373 0.51 34.96 -26.11
C GLU A 373 0.96 36.32 -25.56
N GLU A 374 0.28 37.39 -25.97
CA GLU A 374 0.16 38.58 -25.15
C GLU A 374 -0.26 38.07 -23.78
N ALA A 375 0.53 38.39 -22.75
CA ALA A 375 0.29 37.96 -21.38
C ALA A 375 -1.15 38.30 -20.99
N LYS A 376 -2.07 37.36 -21.19
CA LYS A 376 -3.45 37.50 -20.77
C LYS A 376 -3.37 37.57 -19.27
N ALA A 377 -3.79 38.70 -18.73
CA ALA A 377 -3.84 38.87 -17.28
C ALA A 377 -4.67 37.71 -16.70
N GLU A 378 -4.01 36.86 -15.92
CA GLU A 378 -4.68 35.82 -15.15
C GLU A 378 -5.46 36.53 -14.04
N PHE A 379 -6.76 36.71 -14.27
CA PHE A 379 -7.64 37.29 -13.26
C PHE A 379 -8.08 36.20 -12.28
N GLU A 380 -7.75 36.39 -11.01
CA GLU A 380 -8.21 35.53 -9.92
C GLU A 380 -9.59 36.03 -9.44
N LEU A 381 -10.66 35.42 -9.95
CA LEU A 381 -12.01 35.71 -9.49
C LEU A 381 -12.33 34.85 -8.26
N TRP A 382 -12.59 35.49 -7.12
CA TRP A 382 -13.04 34.85 -5.89
C TRP A 382 -14.23 35.61 -5.32
N HIS A 383 -15.09 34.91 -4.58
CA HIS A 383 -16.24 35.52 -3.92
C HIS A 383 -16.10 35.40 -2.39
N TRP A 384 -16.49 36.44 -1.65
CA TRP A 384 -16.36 36.47 -0.18
C TRP A 384 -17.13 35.36 0.53
N ASN A 385 -18.14 34.81 -0.14
CA ASN A 385 -19.00 33.73 0.37
C ASN A 385 -18.53 32.32 -0.04
N ASP A 386 -17.37 32.18 -0.69
CA ASP A 386 -16.85 30.89 -1.11
C ASP A 386 -16.60 29.94 0.09
N PRO A 387 -16.78 28.61 -0.09
CA PRO A 387 -16.61 27.66 1.01
C PRO A 387 -15.18 27.65 1.58
N TYR A 388 -14.17 27.86 0.73
CA TYR A 388 -12.76 27.89 1.11
C TYR A 388 -12.07 29.14 0.56
N PRO A 389 -11.06 29.69 1.25
CA PRO A 389 -10.21 30.75 0.70
C PRO A 389 -9.48 30.30 -0.57
N TYR A 390 -9.27 31.21 -1.51
CA TYR A 390 -8.68 30.91 -2.82
C TYR A 390 -7.31 30.19 -2.77
N PRO A 391 -6.33 30.56 -1.91
CA PRO A 391 -5.06 29.82 -1.81
C PRO A 391 -5.26 28.36 -1.40
N GLN A 392 -6.28 28.09 -0.58
CA GLN A 392 -6.65 26.73 -0.18
C GLN A 392 -7.32 25.98 -1.35
N GLN A 393 -8.21 26.63 -2.09
CA GLN A 393 -8.79 26.05 -3.31
C GLN A 393 -7.71 25.65 -4.30
N LYS A 394 -6.71 26.50 -4.57
CA LYS A 394 -5.55 26.20 -5.43
C LYS A 394 -4.81 24.92 -4.99
N ARG A 395 -4.59 24.74 -3.69
CA ARG A 395 -3.94 23.51 -3.15
C ARG A 395 -4.85 22.29 -3.22
N MET A 396 -6.16 22.50 -3.20
CA MET A 396 -7.18 21.46 -3.22
C MET A 396 -7.73 21.17 -4.62
N VAL A 397 -7.26 21.83 -5.69
CA VAL A 397 -7.80 21.68 -7.05
C VAL A 397 -7.92 20.20 -7.44
N ASN A 398 -6.89 19.39 -7.19
CA ASN A 398 -6.93 17.96 -7.53
C ASN A 398 -7.99 17.20 -6.70
N GLN A 399 -8.20 17.58 -5.45
CA GLN A 399 -9.21 16.96 -4.57
C GLN A 399 -10.63 17.45 -4.92
N MET A 400 -10.77 18.72 -5.30
CA MET A 400 -12.05 19.33 -5.70
C MET A 400 -12.48 18.88 -7.10
N ASN A 401 -11.51 18.64 -7.99
CA ASN A 401 -11.75 18.08 -9.32
C ASN A 401 -11.94 16.56 -9.29
N ASN A 402 -11.62 15.89 -8.17
CA ASN A 402 -11.92 14.48 -8.02
C ASN A 402 -13.43 14.30 -7.79
N THR A 403 -14.18 14.19 -8.89
CA THR A 403 -15.63 13.99 -8.92
C THR A 403 -16.03 12.51 -8.82
N SER A 404 -15.11 11.65 -8.40
CA SER A 404 -15.36 10.21 -8.30
C SER A 404 -16.46 9.94 -7.26
N ARG A 405 -17.57 9.35 -7.72
CA ARG A 405 -18.76 9.05 -6.90
C ARG A 405 -18.73 7.59 -6.50
N LEU A 406 -18.58 7.35 -5.20
CA LEU A 406 -18.62 6.00 -4.64
C LEU A 406 -19.97 5.33 -4.93
N SER A 407 -19.89 4.14 -5.47
CA SER A 407 -21.03 3.29 -5.83
C SER A 407 -20.78 1.87 -5.36
N VAL A 408 -21.86 1.11 -5.22
CA VAL A 408 -21.82 -0.31 -4.85
C VAL A 408 -22.55 -1.17 -5.86
N TYR A 409 -22.12 -2.42 -5.94
CA TYR A 409 -22.82 -3.46 -6.66
C TYR A 409 -23.04 -4.66 -5.75
N HIS A 410 -24.31 -5.05 -5.60
CA HIS A 410 -24.73 -6.24 -4.86
C HIS A 410 -24.70 -7.43 -5.81
N ILE A 411 -23.77 -8.35 -5.59
CA ILE A 411 -23.44 -9.47 -6.48
C ILE A 411 -24.65 -10.41 -6.65
N ASP A 412 -25.24 -10.87 -5.54
CA ASP A 412 -26.37 -11.82 -5.54
C ASP A 412 -27.59 -11.29 -6.32
N SER A 413 -27.95 -10.03 -6.10
CA SER A 413 -29.11 -9.39 -6.74
C SER A 413 -28.78 -8.72 -8.07
N ARG A 414 -27.51 -8.70 -8.48
CA ARG A 414 -26.99 -7.99 -9.65
C ARG A 414 -27.46 -6.54 -9.73
N SER A 415 -27.43 -5.86 -8.59
CA SER A 415 -28.03 -4.53 -8.42
C SER A 415 -26.97 -3.48 -8.16
N PHE A 416 -26.97 -2.44 -8.99
CA PHE A 416 -26.13 -1.26 -8.84
C PHE A 416 -26.84 -0.17 -8.04
N VAL A 417 -26.11 0.47 -7.13
CA VAL A 417 -26.57 1.60 -6.34
C VAL A 417 -25.45 2.65 -6.22
N GLN A 418 -25.70 3.88 -6.68
CA GLN A 418 -24.81 5.00 -6.42
C GLN A 418 -25.05 5.51 -4.98
N LEU A 419 -23.98 5.70 -4.20
CA LEU A 419 -24.08 6.15 -2.80
C LEU A 419 -23.68 7.63 -2.64
N ALA A 420 -22.60 8.04 -3.30
CA ALA A 420 -22.10 9.41 -3.19
C ALA A 420 -22.71 10.34 -4.25
N ASP A 421 -22.86 11.60 -3.88
CA ASP A 421 -23.18 12.72 -4.76
C ASP A 421 -22.08 13.81 -4.65
N ASP A 422 -22.29 14.96 -5.28
CA ASP A 422 -21.32 16.08 -5.23
C ASP A 422 -21.25 16.79 -3.86
N GLU A 423 -22.11 16.42 -2.89
CA GLU A 423 -22.17 17.04 -1.57
C GLU A 423 -21.49 16.19 -0.49
N ILE A 424 -21.47 14.86 -0.65
CA ILE A 424 -20.90 13.94 0.34
C ILE A 424 -19.39 13.74 0.10
N ALA A 425 -18.58 14.28 1.01
CA ALA A 425 -17.11 14.35 0.85
C ALA A 425 -16.35 13.07 1.22
N SER A 426 -16.87 12.26 2.15
CA SER A 426 -16.22 11.02 2.59
C SER A 426 -17.23 10.00 3.06
N MET A 427 -17.04 8.74 2.66
CA MET A 427 -17.93 7.64 2.99
C MET A 427 -17.10 6.40 3.35
N ASN A 428 -17.52 5.69 4.40
CA ASN A 428 -16.94 4.43 4.82
C ASN A 428 -18.05 3.38 4.89
N LEU A 429 -17.81 2.18 4.35
CA LEU A 429 -18.76 1.08 4.41
C LEU A 429 -18.42 0.15 5.58
N ALA A 430 -19.46 -0.41 6.20
CA ALA A 430 -19.30 -1.54 7.11
C ALA A 430 -18.71 -2.74 6.36
N ARG A 431 -18.03 -3.64 7.06
CA ARG A 431 -17.37 -4.83 6.47
C ARG A 431 -18.33 -5.72 5.68
N ASN A 432 -19.62 -5.72 6.04
CA ASN A 432 -20.67 -6.47 5.35
C ASN A 432 -21.27 -5.75 4.12
N GLY A 433 -20.87 -4.50 3.86
CA GLY A 433 -21.31 -3.69 2.73
C GLY A 433 -22.78 -3.26 2.76
N ARG A 434 -23.52 -3.49 3.85
CA ARG A 434 -24.96 -3.17 3.96
C ARG A 434 -25.25 -1.74 4.40
N ILE A 435 -24.33 -1.18 5.17
CA ILE A 435 -24.43 0.16 5.74
C ILE A 435 -23.18 0.94 5.35
N ALA A 436 -23.37 2.19 4.98
CA ALA A 436 -22.30 3.17 4.85
C ALA A 436 -22.53 4.34 5.80
N VAL A 437 -21.44 4.97 6.22
CA VAL A 437 -21.45 6.20 7.01
C VAL A 437 -20.80 7.30 6.19
N ALA A 438 -21.50 8.42 6.07
CA ALA A 438 -21.06 9.59 5.34
C ALA A 438 -20.89 10.78 6.27
N SER A 439 -19.88 11.60 6.00
CA SER A 439 -19.64 12.86 6.70
C SER A 439 -19.76 14.05 5.73
N HIS A 440 -20.61 15.00 6.07
CA HIS A 440 -20.86 16.21 5.28
C HIS A 440 -20.37 17.46 6.02
N GLY A 441 -19.17 17.93 5.67
CA GLY A 441 -18.52 19.09 6.29
C GLY A 441 -18.74 20.42 5.57
N LYS A 442 -19.28 20.41 4.34
CA LYS A 442 -19.45 21.60 3.48
C LYS A 442 -20.23 22.75 4.17
N PRO A 443 -21.29 22.50 4.96
CA PRO A 443 -22.01 23.57 5.66
C PRO A 443 -21.15 24.30 6.70
N TYR A 444 -20.06 23.69 7.16
CA TYR A 444 -19.23 24.17 8.27
C TYR A 444 -17.85 24.66 7.84
N THR A 445 -17.55 24.76 6.54
CA THR A 445 -16.20 25.10 6.06
C THR A 445 -15.72 26.47 6.54
N LYS A 446 -16.63 27.41 6.77
CA LYS A 446 -16.30 28.73 7.33
C LYS A 446 -15.89 28.68 8.79
N MET A 447 -16.40 27.72 9.57
CA MET A 447 -16.07 27.58 10.99
C MET A 447 -14.60 27.16 11.20
N ILE A 448 -13.97 26.58 10.18
CA ILE A 448 -12.57 26.12 10.25
C ILE A 448 -11.62 27.26 10.65
N SER A 449 -11.90 28.50 10.25
CA SER A 449 -11.00 29.63 10.51
C SER A 449 -11.14 30.27 11.89
N TYR A 450 -12.22 30.00 12.64
CA TYR A 450 -12.50 30.68 13.92
C TYR A 450 -12.97 29.77 15.05
N ASP A 451 -13.29 28.51 14.78
CA ASP A 451 -13.80 27.55 15.76
C ASP A 451 -13.18 26.16 15.53
N GLY A 452 -13.57 25.48 14.44
CA GLY A 452 -13.02 24.17 14.12
C GLY A 452 -13.70 23.45 12.96
N THR A 453 -13.38 22.16 12.84
CA THR A 453 -13.91 21.30 11.77
C THR A 453 -15.09 20.50 12.27
N TYR A 454 -16.25 20.73 11.68
CA TYR A 454 -17.49 20.05 12.00
C TYR A 454 -18.05 19.31 10.79
N SER A 455 -18.85 18.28 11.04
CA SER A 455 -19.56 17.56 9.99
C SER A 455 -20.91 17.05 10.45
N ASP A 456 -21.85 16.95 9.52
CA ASP A 456 -23.06 16.16 9.72
C ASP A 456 -22.75 14.69 9.41
N VAL A 457 -23.16 13.79 10.30
CA VAL A 457 -22.97 12.35 10.19
C VAL A 457 -24.26 11.70 9.73
N TYR A 458 -24.18 10.95 8.63
CA TYR A 458 -25.29 10.22 8.05
C TYR A 458 -25.01 8.73 8.01
N VAL A 459 -26.07 7.93 8.17
CA VAL A 459 -26.09 6.51 7.88
C VAL A 459 -26.85 6.29 6.58
N ILE A 460 -26.29 5.50 5.68
CA ILE A 460 -26.81 5.21 4.35
C ILE A 460 -27.04 3.71 4.22
N ASP A 461 -28.25 3.32 3.86
CA ASP A 461 -28.57 1.95 3.46
C ASP A 461 -28.09 1.73 2.01
N THR A 462 -27.21 0.75 1.82
CA THR A 462 -26.52 0.56 0.52
C THR A 462 -27.38 -0.12 -0.54
N LYS A 463 -28.55 -0.65 -0.19
CA LYS A 463 -29.51 -1.22 -1.15
C LYS A 463 -30.47 -0.17 -1.69
N THR A 464 -30.79 0.82 -0.88
CA THR A 464 -31.81 1.83 -1.20
C THR A 464 -31.26 3.23 -1.41
N ALA A 465 -29.98 3.45 -1.11
CA ALA A 465 -29.35 4.77 -1.02
C ALA A 465 -30.06 5.73 -0.04
N LYS A 466 -30.83 5.21 0.91
CA LYS A 466 -31.56 6.05 1.88
C LYS A 466 -30.60 6.62 2.92
N CYS A 467 -30.43 7.94 2.91
CA CYS A 467 -29.64 8.69 3.89
C CYS A 467 -30.47 9.05 5.13
N THR A 468 -29.93 8.79 6.32
CA THR A 468 -30.52 9.14 7.62
C THR A 468 -29.52 9.98 8.42
N LEU A 469 -29.89 11.20 8.80
CA LEU A 469 -29.06 12.05 9.66
C LEU A 469 -29.01 11.46 11.07
N VAL A 470 -27.80 11.21 11.58
CA VAL A 470 -27.57 10.66 12.94
C VAL A 470 -27.13 11.75 13.90
N LYS A 471 -26.12 12.53 13.53
CA LYS A 471 -25.59 13.62 14.36
C LYS A 471 -25.33 14.83 13.49
N LYS A 472 -25.95 15.95 13.87
CA LYS A 472 -25.69 17.25 13.24
C LYS A 472 -24.51 17.94 13.92
N GLN A 473 -23.65 18.59 13.15
CA GLN A 473 -22.55 19.43 13.62
C GLN A 473 -21.65 18.70 14.64
N LEU A 474 -21.18 17.50 14.31
CA LEU A 474 -20.22 16.76 15.13
C LEU A 474 -18.83 17.39 15.00
N TYR A 475 -18.21 17.73 16.13
CA TYR A 475 -16.78 18.03 16.20
C TYR A 475 -15.98 16.73 16.20
N GLY A 476 -15.11 16.54 15.20
CA GLY A 476 -14.39 15.27 15.01
C GLY A 476 -15.13 14.31 14.07
N SER A 477 -15.05 13.01 14.35
CA SER A 477 -15.60 11.95 13.48
C SER A 477 -16.38 10.91 14.26
N ALA A 478 -17.30 10.24 13.56
CA ALA A 478 -17.95 9.04 14.05
C ALA A 478 -17.20 7.79 13.57
N SER A 479 -17.21 6.74 14.40
CA SER A 479 -16.62 5.43 14.12
C SER A 479 -17.72 4.40 13.90
N LEU A 480 -17.69 3.73 12.75
CA LEU A 480 -18.63 2.66 12.40
C LEU A 480 -18.11 1.31 12.90
N SER A 481 -18.96 0.57 13.61
CA SER A 481 -18.68 -0.82 13.98
C SER A 481 -18.47 -1.70 12.73
N PRO A 482 -17.56 -2.69 12.76
CA PRO A 482 -17.28 -3.56 11.61
C PRO A 482 -18.53 -4.24 11.05
N GLY A 483 -19.42 -4.70 11.93
CA GLY A 483 -20.70 -5.31 11.57
C GLY A 483 -21.78 -4.32 11.10
N GLY A 484 -21.55 -3.01 11.20
CA GLY A 484 -22.49 -1.97 10.79
C GLY A 484 -23.74 -1.88 11.65
N LYS A 485 -23.67 -2.30 12.93
CA LYS A 485 -24.79 -2.24 13.89
C LYS A 485 -24.82 -0.93 14.67
N TYR A 486 -23.64 -0.44 15.01
CA TYR A 486 -23.43 0.72 15.86
C TYR A 486 -22.54 1.78 15.21
N LEU A 487 -22.80 3.03 15.57
CA LEU A 487 -21.90 4.17 15.42
C LEU A 487 -21.48 4.67 16.79
N SER A 488 -20.23 5.08 16.95
CA SER A 488 -19.78 5.79 18.15
C SER A 488 -19.15 7.12 17.81
N TRP A 489 -19.26 8.08 18.71
CA TRP A 489 -18.53 9.34 18.64
C TRP A 489 -18.29 9.89 20.04
N PHE A 490 -17.34 10.80 20.13
CA PHE A 490 -17.07 11.55 21.34
C PHE A 490 -17.59 12.98 21.17
N ALA A 491 -18.33 13.48 22.16
CA ALA A 491 -18.82 14.86 22.18
C ALA A 491 -19.09 15.28 23.62
N ASP A 492 -18.93 16.58 23.92
CA ASP A 492 -19.33 17.15 25.21
C ASP A 492 -18.76 16.41 26.44
N GLY A 493 -17.54 15.89 26.34
CA GLY A 493 -16.86 15.15 27.41
C GLY A 493 -17.20 13.66 27.51
N ASP A 494 -18.17 13.18 26.72
CA ASP A 494 -18.75 11.84 26.83
C ASP A 494 -18.68 11.01 25.54
N TRP A 495 -18.76 9.69 25.70
CA TRP A 495 -18.90 8.75 24.59
C TRP A 495 -20.36 8.38 24.35
N PHE A 496 -20.77 8.48 23.09
CA PHE A 496 -22.10 8.12 22.63
C PHE A 496 -22.05 6.92 21.69
N ILE A 497 -23.07 6.07 21.78
CA ILE A 497 -23.34 5.01 20.82
C ILE A 497 -24.71 5.23 20.20
N TYR A 498 -24.79 5.12 18.87
CA TYR A 498 -26.03 5.08 18.12
C TYR A 498 -26.27 3.67 17.57
N ASP A 499 -27.40 3.07 17.94
CA ASP A 499 -27.89 1.83 17.35
C ASP A 499 -28.59 2.13 16.03
N ILE A 500 -28.08 1.57 14.94
CA ILE A 500 -28.56 1.85 13.59
C ILE A 500 -29.94 1.23 13.33
N ALA A 501 -30.23 0.07 13.92
CA ALA A 501 -31.50 -0.62 13.74
C ALA A 501 -32.61 0.06 14.55
N GLU A 502 -32.34 0.34 15.83
CA GLU A 502 -33.30 0.97 16.74
C GLU A 502 -33.40 2.49 16.56
N LYS A 503 -32.39 3.10 15.93
CA LYS A 503 -32.26 4.55 15.73
C LYS A 503 -32.25 5.33 17.03
N THR A 504 -31.58 4.76 18.04
CA THR A 504 -31.47 5.34 19.38
C THR A 504 -30.03 5.71 19.68
N THR A 505 -29.83 6.84 20.37
CA THR A 505 -28.53 7.29 20.85
C THR A 505 -28.48 7.09 22.36
N THR A 506 -27.41 6.49 22.86
CA THR A 506 -27.16 6.25 24.29
C THR A 506 -25.83 6.88 24.69
N ASN A 507 -25.80 7.62 25.79
CA ASN A 507 -24.57 8.04 26.44
C ASN A 507 -24.06 6.86 27.30
N ILE A 508 -22.89 6.33 26.96
CA ILE A 508 -22.34 5.15 27.64
C ILE A 508 -21.43 5.52 28.82
N THR A 509 -21.08 6.79 28.96
CA THR A 509 -20.20 7.30 30.02
C THR A 509 -20.95 8.09 31.10
N GLU A 510 -22.20 8.49 30.87
CA GLU A 510 -23.02 9.28 31.82
C GLU A 510 -23.06 8.69 33.25
N SER A 511 -23.07 7.36 33.36
CA SER A 511 -23.13 6.67 34.67
C SER A 511 -21.77 6.46 35.33
N LEU A 512 -20.68 6.83 34.67
CA LEU A 512 -19.31 6.63 35.12
C LEU A 512 -18.77 7.91 35.73
N ASP A 513 -18.33 7.84 36.99
CA ASP A 513 -17.70 8.97 37.70
C ASP A 513 -16.21 9.09 37.32
N VAL A 514 -15.93 9.23 36.02
CA VAL A 514 -14.59 9.31 35.42
C VAL A 514 -14.60 10.31 34.27
N ILE A 515 -13.53 11.11 34.15
CA ILE A 515 -13.36 12.08 33.06
C ILE A 515 -12.78 11.36 31.83
N PHE A 516 -13.41 11.53 30.66
CA PHE A 516 -12.99 10.91 29.41
C PHE A 516 -12.27 11.88 28.45
N GLU A 517 -12.31 13.18 28.72
CA GLU A 517 -11.60 14.23 27.99
C GLU A 517 -10.21 14.54 28.55
N GLN A 518 -9.31 15.03 27.72
CA GLN A 518 -7.95 15.41 28.09
C GLN A 518 -7.96 16.63 29.03
N GLU A 519 -7.69 16.41 30.32
CA GLU A 519 -7.70 17.46 31.35
C GLU A 519 -6.59 18.50 31.18
N ASP A 520 -5.50 18.17 30.49
CA ASP A 520 -4.35 19.05 30.20
C ASP A 520 -4.50 19.82 28.88
N HIS A 521 -5.68 19.76 28.25
CA HIS A 521 -5.96 20.42 26.99
C HIS A 521 -6.01 21.96 27.15
N ASP A 522 -5.03 22.65 26.57
CA ASP A 522 -4.84 24.11 26.66
C ASP A 522 -4.87 24.77 25.27
N THR A 523 -5.82 24.38 24.41
CA THR A 523 -6.04 25.02 23.10
C THR A 523 -7.51 25.40 22.87
N PRO A 524 -7.81 26.40 22.00
CA PRO A 524 -9.16 26.99 21.90
C PRO A 524 -10.27 26.08 21.38
N ASN A 525 -9.94 24.91 20.85
CA ASN A 525 -10.91 23.93 20.35
C ASN A 525 -11.37 22.97 21.46
N PRO A 526 -12.50 22.24 21.31
CA PRO A 526 -12.95 21.26 22.30
C PRO A 526 -11.87 20.22 22.64
N PRO A 527 -11.76 19.81 23.92
CA PRO A 527 -10.81 18.79 24.34
C PRO A 527 -11.14 17.46 23.67
N ARG A 528 -10.10 16.71 23.32
CA ARG A 528 -10.25 15.38 22.73
C ARG A 528 -10.41 14.34 23.83
N ALA A 529 -10.98 13.18 23.47
CA ALA A 529 -10.96 12.03 24.35
C ALA A 529 -9.52 11.54 24.61
N TYR A 530 -9.31 10.85 25.73
CA TYR A 530 -8.11 10.02 25.95
C TYR A 530 -8.00 8.86 24.93
N GLY A 531 -9.09 8.53 24.24
CA GLY A 531 -9.13 7.54 23.17
C GLY A 531 -10.19 6.46 23.40
N SER A 532 -10.23 5.48 22.51
CA SER A 532 -11.04 4.26 22.67
C SER A 532 -10.19 3.04 22.31
N ALA A 533 -10.53 1.88 22.86
CA ALA A 533 -9.92 0.60 22.45
C ALA A 533 -10.41 0.12 21.06
N GLY A 534 -11.32 0.85 20.43
CA GLY A 534 -11.93 0.49 19.16
C GLY A 534 -13.10 -0.48 19.29
N TRP A 535 -13.56 -0.99 18.15
CA TRP A 535 -14.59 -2.02 18.06
C TRP A 535 -13.95 -3.40 18.07
N THR A 536 -14.63 -4.37 18.68
CA THR A 536 -14.35 -5.78 18.43
C THR A 536 -14.95 -6.19 17.07
N ASP A 537 -14.72 -7.43 16.63
CA ASP A 537 -15.21 -7.93 15.34
C ASP A 537 -16.75 -8.12 15.29
N ASP A 538 -17.41 -8.13 16.46
CA ASP A 538 -18.79 -8.56 16.74
C ASP A 538 -19.91 -7.54 16.40
#